data_AF-A0A1C5WXV7-F1
#
_entry.id   AF-A0A1C5WXV7-F1
#
_cell.length_a   1.000
_cell.length_b   1.000
_cell.length_c   1.000
_cell.angle_alpha   90.00
_cell.angle_beta   90.00
_cell.angle_gamma   90.00
#
_symmetry.space_group_name_H-M   'P 1'
#
loop_
_entity.id
_entity.type
_entity.pdbx_description
1 polymer ?
#
loop_
_entity_poly.entity_id
_entity_poly.type
_entity_poly.pdbx_seq_one_letter_code
_entity_poly.pdbx_strand_id
1 'polypeptide(L)'
;MSNAIKAENGIEVYEHDIKYYADEYISQLPEKEDSINNNPSLFTGMIKYIYKHLFKPGKKDKVKYNANTNLDTGDIELLNNIWEVYTELCYKYNKRPTILNFSLLIGIDNRTIDTWRRGEFRAGEDGASSAHSQTVKKWLAECESSLVDGATERNSVGCIFALKANYGYTETPQRVEIVNGQQPEQIAADIAARHKIGQVEKPELPEDL
;
A
#
# COMPACT_ATOMS: atom_id res chain seq x y z
N MET A 1 -16.49 5.77 -9.73
CA MET A 1 -16.96 7.17 -9.90
C MET A 1 -16.25 7.77 -11.11
N SER A 2 -16.92 8.63 -11.87
CA SER A 2 -16.31 9.34 -13.00
C SER A 2 -15.35 10.43 -12.49
N ASN A 3 -14.27 10.69 -13.23
CA ASN A 3 -13.31 11.75 -12.92
C ASN A 3 -13.76 13.14 -13.39
N ALA A 4 -14.75 13.18 -14.30
CA ALA A 4 -15.39 14.38 -14.80
C ALA A 4 -16.92 14.30 -14.71
N ILE A 5 -17.54 15.47 -14.62
CA ILE A 5 -18.99 15.64 -14.75
C ILE A 5 -19.27 15.99 -16.22
N LYS A 6 -20.23 15.30 -16.84
CA LYS A 6 -20.69 15.65 -18.18
C LYS A 6 -21.72 16.76 -18.09
N ALA A 7 -21.40 17.91 -18.68
CA ALA A 7 -22.36 18.99 -18.86
C ALA A 7 -23.42 18.60 -19.90
N GLU A 8 -24.56 19.30 -19.91
CA GLU A 8 -25.70 19.03 -20.80
C GLU A 8 -25.34 19.07 -22.30
N ASN A 9 -24.28 19.79 -22.66
CA ASN A 9 -23.74 19.90 -24.02
C ASN A 9 -22.69 18.82 -24.36
N GLY A 10 -22.46 17.84 -23.48
CA GLY A 10 -21.49 16.77 -23.68
C GLY A 10 -20.04 17.11 -23.35
N ILE A 11 -19.75 18.33 -22.86
CA ILE A 11 -18.41 18.72 -22.41
C ILE A 11 -18.12 18.06 -21.05
N GLU A 12 -16.92 17.48 -20.92
CA GLU A 12 -16.43 16.95 -19.65
C GLU A 12 -15.79 18.08 -18.83
N VAL A 13 -16.33 18.31 -17.65
CA VAL A 13 -15.83 19.30 -16.68
C VAL A 13 -15.13 18.55 -15.55
N TYR A 14 -13.84 18.84 -15.40
CA TYR A 14 -13.00 18.27 -14.36
C TYR A 14 -12.96 19.23 -13.17
N GLU A 15 -13.16 18.69 -11.97
CA GLU A 15 -13.02 19.45 -10.73
C GLU A 15 -11.56 19.78 -10.41
N HIS A 16 -10.63 18.90 -10.83
CA HIS A 16 -9.21 19.04 -10.54
C HIS A 16 -8.36 18.59 -11.74
N ASP A 17 -7.34 19.36 -12.11
CA ASP A 17 -6.45 19.07 -13.25
C ASP A 17 -5.70 17.73 -13.10
N ILE A 18 -5.43 17.31 -11.86
CA ILE A 18 -4.95 15.96 -11.53
C ILE A 18 -5.84 14.87 -12.17
N LYS A 19 -7.17 14.98 -12.06
CA LYS A 19 -8.14 14.01 -12.61
C LYS A 19 -8.13 14.06 -14.14
N TYR A 20 -7.98 15.26 -14.72
CA TYR A 20 -7.82 15.44 -16.18
C TYR A 20 -6.58 14.72 -16.70
N TYR A 21 -5.40 14.98 -16.12
CA TYR A 21 -4.15 14.34 -16.56
C TYR A 21 -4.11 12.83 -16.29
N ALA A 22 -4.84 12.36 -15.27
CA ALA A 22 -5.06 10.93 -15.05
C ALA A 22 -5.82 10.30 -16.24
N ASP A 23 -6.95 10.87 -16.63
CA ASP A 23 -7.75 10.37 -17.75
C ASP A 23 -7.01 10.50 -19.09
N GLU A 24 -6.26 11.59 -19.29
CA GLU A 24 -5.41 11.76 -20.48
C GLU A 24 -4.37 10.63 -20.61
N TYR A 25 -3.69 10.27 -19.51
CA TYR A 25 -2.75 9.14 -19.50
C TYR A 25 -3.45 7.81 -19.79
N ILE A 26 -4.58 7.57 -19.15
CA ILE A 26 -5.35 6.32 -19.27
C ILE A 26 -5.90 6.14 -20.69
N SER A 27 -6.31 7.23 -21.34
CA SER A 27 -6.83 7.21 -22.72
C SER A 27 -5.83 6.66 -23.75
N GLN A 28 -4.53 6.71 -23.43
CA GLN A 28 -3.43 6.25 -24.27
C GLN A 28 -3.12 4.75 -24.07
N LEU A 29 -3.76 4.09 -23.11
CA LEU A 29 -3.53 2.68 -22.78
C LEU A 29 -4.47 1.74 -23.57
N PRO A 30 -4.01 0.55 -23.96
CA PRO A 30 -4.79 -0.38 -24.79
C PRO A 30 -6.09 -0.85 -24.13
N GLU A 31 -6.12 -1.01 -22.80
CA GLU A 31 -7.30 -1.44 -22.04
C GLU A 31 -7.79 -0.37 -21.04
N LYS A 32 -7.37 0.89 -21.23
CA LYS A 32 -7.81 2.04 -20.42
C LYS A 32 -7.71 1.77 -18.91
N GLU A 33 -8.83 1.84 -18.17
CA GLU A 33 -8.86 1.71 -16.72
C GLU A 33 -8.41 0.30 -16.24
N ASP A 34 -8.70 -0.75 -17.02
CA ASP A 34 -8.32 -2.12 -16.65
C ASP A 34 -6.81 -2.31 -16.65
N SER A 35 -6.09 -1.63 -17.56
CA SER A 35 -4.63 -1.59 -17.56
C SER A 35 -4.07 -1.04 -16.24
N ILE A 36 -4.68 0.01 -15.69
CA ILE A 36 -4.27 0.60 -14.40
C ILE A 36 -4.55 -0.36 -13.25
N ASN A 37 -5.76 -0.93 -13.20
CA ASN A 37 -6.18 -1.83 -12.14
C ASN A 37 -5.26 -3.05 -12.02
N ASN A 38 -4.88 -3.63 -13.17
CA ASN A 38 -4.11 -4.87 -13.21
C ASN A 38 -2.59 -4.67 -13.14
N ASN A 39 -2.08 -3.45 -13.42
CA ASN A 39 -0.64 -3.19 -13.45
C ASN A 39 -0.25 -2.02 -12.51
N PRO A 40 0.33 -2.31 -11.33
CA PRO A 40 0.81 -1.29 -10.40
C PRO A 40 1.82 -0.30 -11.02
N SER A 41 2.65 -0.76 -11.96
CA SER A 41 3.64 0.10 -12.61
C SER A 41 3.00 1.15 -13.52
N LEU A 42 1.85 0.83 -14.14
CA LEU A 42 1.11 1.81 -14.94
C LEU A 42 0.45 2.87 -14.07
N PHE A 43 -0.04 2.50 -12.87
CA PHE A 43 -0.50 3.50 -11.90
C PHE A 43 0.62 4.46 -11.50
N THR A 44 1.81 3.94 -11.17
CA THR A 44 2.97 4.80 -10.88
C THR A 44 3.38 5.64 -12.11
N GLY A 45 3.21 5.10 -13.32
CA GLY A 45 3.39 5.82 -14.58
C GLY A 45 2.44 7.01 -14.70
N MET A 46 1.16 6.82 -14.40
CA MET A 46 0.13 7.86 -14.34
C MET A 46 0.49 8.96 -13.34
N ILE A 47 0.91 8.58 -12.12
CA ILE A 47 1.36 9.53 -11.09
C ILE A 47 2.53 10.40 -11.60
N LYS A 48 3.52 9.78 -12.24
CA LYS A 48 4.65 10.50 -12.86
C LYS A 48 4.20 11.40 -14.03
N TYR A 49 3.19 10.97 -14.78
CA TYR A 49 2.62 11.74 -15.87
C TYR A 49 1.97 13.02 -15.34
N ILE A 50 1.14 12.92 -14.29
CA ILE A 50 0.51 14.07 -13.63
C ILE A 50 1.59 15.04 -13.10
N TYR A 51 2.58 14.52 -12.37
CA TYR A 51 3.72 15.34 -11.90
C TYR A 51 4.36 16.14 -13.04
N LYS A 52 4.69 15.47 -14.15
CA LYS A 52 5.38 16.09 -15.28
C LYS A 52 4.60 17.25 -15.92
N HIS A 53 3.27 17.16 -15.97
CA HIS A 53 2.43 18.14 -16.66
C HIS A 53 1.91 19.23 -15.74
N LEU A 54 1.68 18.92 -14.46
CA LEU A 54 1.03 19.85 -13.53
C LEU A 54 1.99 20.47 -12.51
N PHE A 55 2.87 19.67 -11.92
CA PHE A 55 3.65 20.09 -10.74
C PHE A 55 5.14 20.30 -11.01
N LYS A 56 5.67 19.76 -12.11
CA LYS A 56 7.08 19.92 -12.47
C LYS A 56 7.34 21.37 -12.90
N PRO A 57 8.32 22.07 -12.29
CA PRO A 57 8.67 23.42 -12.67
C PRO A 57 9.12 23.52 -14.13
N GLY A 58 8.54 24.47 -14.85
CA GLY A 58 9.05 24.95 -16.12
C GLY A 58 10.29 25.84 -15.93
N LYS A 59 11.00 26.09 -17.03
CA LYS A 59 12.22 26.95 -17.02
C LYS A 59 11.99 28.38 -16.52
N LYS A 60 10.73 28.84 -16.54
CA LYS A 60 10.34 30.21 -16.18
C LYS A 60 9.76 30.30 -14.76
N ASP A 61 9.55 29.17 -14.10
CA ASP A 61 8.88 29.13 -12.81
C ASP A 61 9.85 29.54 -11.70
N LYS A 62 9.39 30.43 -10.82
CA LYS A 62 10.14 30.80 -9.62
C LYS A 62 9.95 29.72 -8.57
N VAL A 63 10.86 28.74 -8.55
CA VAL A 63 10.82 27.66 -7.57
C VAL A 63 11.26 28.19 -6.20
N LYS A 64 10.38 28.14 -5.21
CA LYS A 64 10.69 28.48 -3.81
C LYS A 64 10.94 27.20 -3.01
N TYR A 65 12.00 27.17 -2.22
CA TYR A 65 12.31 26.19 -1.16
C TYR A 65 12.36 24.69 -1.52
N ASN A 66 12.00 24.26 -2.74
CA ASN A 66 12.07 22.85 -3.14
C ASN A 66 12.21 22.70 -4.66
N ALA A 67 13.43 22.46 -5.14
CA ALA A 67 13.85 22.59 -6.56
C ALA A 67 13.14 21.69 -7.59
N ASN A 68 12.17 20.86 -7.18
CA ASN A 68 11.53 19.86 -8.01
C ASN A 68 10.01 20.06 -8.16
N THR A 69 9.39 21.08 -7.55
CA THR A 69 7.94 21.32 -7.67
C THR A 69 7.60 22.80 -7.77
N ASN A 70 6.53 23.13 -8.51
CA ASN A 70 6.00 24.50 -8.60
C ASN A 70 5.00 24.83 -7.47
N LEU A 71 4.72 23.86 -6.59
CA LEU A 71 3.80 24.00 -5.46
C LEU A 71 4.39 24.85 -4.33
N ASP A 72 3.54 25.64 -3.66
CA ASP A 72 3.90 26.23 -2.37
C ASP A 72 3.85 25.15 -1.29
N THR A 73 5.00 24.52 -1.04
CA THR A 73 5.12 23.47 0.00
C THR A 73 4.89 23.99 1.42
N GLY A 74 4.77 25.31 1.63
CA GLY A 74 4.38 25.92 2.88
C GLY A 74 2.86 25.94 3.11
N ASP A 75 2.07 25.84 2.04
CA ASP A 75 0.61 25.82 2.09
C ASP A 75 0.10 24.40 2.39
N ILE A 76 -0.28 24.19 3.65
CA ILE A 76 -0.77 22.89 4.14
C ILE A 76 -2.15 22.55 3.60
N GLU A 77 -3.00 23.56 3.39
CA GLU A 77 -4.35 23.33 2.88
C GLU A 77 -4.29 22.86 1.43
N LEU A 78 -3.45 23.50 0.61
CA LEU A 78 -3.16 23.05 -0.74
C LEU A 78 -2.65 21.60 -0.76
N LEU A 79 -1.66 21.27 0.07
CA LEU A 79 -1.11 19.91 0.12
C LEU A 79 -2.16 18.87 0.56
N ASN A 80 -3.05 19.22 1.49
CA ASN A 80 -4.14 18.35 1.90
C ASN A 80 -5.16 18.15 0.78
N ASN A 81 -5.55 19.21 0.07
CA ASN A 81 -6.47 19.08 -1.07
C ASN A 81 -5.88 18.17 -2.16
N ILE A 82 -4.58 18.28 -2.43
CA ILE A 82 -3.89 17.38 -3.38
C ILE A 82 -3.85 15.94 -2.84
N TRP A 83 -3.66 15.75 -1.53
CA TRP A 83 -3.72 14.43 -0.88
C TRP A 83 -5.09 13.77 -1.07
N GLU A 84 -6.19 14.47 -0.80
CA GLU A 84 -7.55 13.94 -0.95
C GLU A 84 -7.81 13.48 -2.41
N VAL A 85 -7.45 14.31 -3.39
CA VAL A 85 -7.61 13.93 -4.81
C VAL A 85 -6.72 12.73 -5.18
N TYR A 86 -5.54 12.63 -4.60
CA TYR A 86 -4.64 11.49 -4.78
C TYR A 86 -5.21 10.20 -4.18
N THR A 87 -5.76 10.24 -2.96
CA THR A 87 -6.32 9.05 -2.31
C THR A 87 -7.60 8.61 -3.02
N GLU A 88 -8.44 9.54 -3.49
CA GLU A 88 -9.57 9.23 -4.38
C GLU A 88 -9.14 8.45 -5.62
N LEU A 89 -8.07 8.88 -6.31
CA LEU A 89 -7.53 8.16 -7.46
C LEU A 89 -6.99 6.77 -7.06
N CYS A 90 -6.30 6.65 -5.93
CA CYS A 90 -5.85 5.36 -5.44
C CYS A 90 -7.02 4.40 -5.27
N TYR A 91 -8.05 4.79 -4.52
CA TYR A 91 -9.18 3.92 -4.25
C TYR A 91 -10.00 3.63 -5.51
N LYS A 92 -10.18 4.61 -6.41
CA LYS A 92 -10.86 4.41 -7.71
C LYS A 92 -10.22 3.26 -8.50
N TYR A 93 -8.89 3.19 -8.51
CA TYR A 93 -8.14 2.19 -9.27
C TYR A 93 -7.66 1.00 -8.42
N ASN A 94 -8.34 0.74 -7.30
CA ASN A 94 -8.05 -0.37 -6.37
C ASN A 94 -6.58 -0.42 -5.94
N LYS A 95 -5.96 0.75 -5.76
CA LYS A 95 -4.62 0.94 -5.20
C LYS A 95 -4.73 1.43 -3.78
N ARG A 96 -3.70 1.14 -3.00
CA ARG A 96 -3.55 1.68 -1.65
C ARG A 96 -2.69 2.94 -1.71
N PRO A 97 -3.09 4.04 -1.05
CA PRO A 97 -2.28 5.24 -1.03
C PRO A 97 -0.97 4.96 -0.27
N THR A 98 0.11 5.60 -0.73
CA THR A 98 1.41 5.55 -0.05
C THR A 98 2.06 6.92 -0.11
N ILE A 99 2.79 7.28 0.94
CA ILE A 99 3.60 8.51 0.95
C ILE A 99 4.63 8.50 -0.19
N LEU A 100 5.14 7.33 -0.58
CA LEU A 100 6.09 7.19 -1.69
C LEU A 100 5.51 7.66 -3.03
N ASN A 101 4.29 7.20 -3.36
CA ASN A 101 3.62 7.62 -4.59
C ASN A 101 3.15 9.07 -4.49
N PHE A 102 2.72 9.53 -3.32
CA PHE A 102 2.37 10.93 -3.13
C PHE A 102 3.57 11.86 -3.30
N SER A 103 4.72 11.50 -2.73
CA SER A 103 6.01 12.18 -2.94
C SER A 103 6.37 12.30 -4.43
N LEU A 104 6.16 11.23 -5.20
CA LEU A 104 6.36 11.24 -6.65
C LEU A 104 5.37 12.16 -7.38
N LEU A 105 4.10 12.19 -6.94
CA LEU A 105 3.06 13.05 -7.50
C LEU A 105 3.44 14.52 -7.36
N ILE A 106 3.78 14.96 -6.15
CA ILE A 106 3.96 16.39 -5.84
C ILE A 106 5.40 16.87 -6.06
N GLY A 107 6.35 15.96 -6.36
CA GLY A 107 7.75 16.30 -6.59
C GLY A 107 8.54 16.66 -5.33
N ILE A 108 8.11 16.22 -4.16
CA ILE A 108 8.82 16.45 -2.88
C ILE A 108 9.57 15.18 -2.49
N ASP A 109 10.85 15.30 -2.14
CA ASP A 109 11.65 14.13 -1.74
C ASP A 109 11.10 13.47 -0.46
N ASN A 110 11.06 12.13 -0.44
CA ASN A 110 10.56 11.36 0.71
C ASN A 110 11.27 11.70 2.02
N ARG A 111 12.57 12.03 1.98
CA ARG A 111 13.31 12.46 3.18
C ARG A 111 12.74 13.76 3.74
N THR A 112 12.30 14.68 2.88
CA THR A 112 11.67 15.93 3.32
C THR A 112 10.36 15.64 4.07
N ILE A 113 9.53 14.73 3.55
CA ILE A 113 8.29 14.32 4.21
C ILE A 113 8.59 13.61 5.54
N ASP A 114 9.63 12.77 5.60
CA ASP A 114 10.05 12.13 6.86
C ASP A 114 10.58 13.14 7.88
N THR A 115 11.32 14.17 7.43
CA THR A 115 11.74 15.29 8.29
C THR A 115 10.54 16.08 8.82
N TRP A 116 9.48 16.26 8.02
CA TRP A 116 8.22 16.85 8.48
C TRP A 116 7.54 15.96 9.52
N ARG A 117 7.48 14.64 9.27
CA ARG A 117 6.93 13.66 10.22
C ARG A 117 7.62 13.74 11.58
N ARG A 118 8.95 13.79 11.59
CA ARG A 118 9.78 13.91 12.81
C ARG A 118 9.72 15.30 13.46
N GLY A 119 9.24 16.32 12.74
CA GLY A 119 9.13 17.68 13.25
C GLY A 119 10.44 18.47 13.24
N GLU A 120 11.47 17.98 12.53
CA GLU A 120 12.84 18.49 12.58
C GLU A 120 13.07 19.78 11.78
N PHE A 121 12.18 20.14 10.84
CA PHE A 121 12.42 21.25 9.90
C PHE A 121 12.02 22.64 10.43
N ARG A 122 11.35 22.73 11.58
CA ARG A 122 10.86 24.01 12.14
C ARG A 122 10.94 23.99 13.66
N ALA A 123 12.14 24.21 14.19
CA ALA A 123 12.36 24.62 15.57
C ALA A 123 11.86 26.07 15.76
N GLY A 124 10.54 26.24 15.84
CA GLY A 124 9.92 27.33 16.60
C GLY A 124 9.66 26.85 18.03
N GLU A 125 9.26 27.76 18.92
CA GLU A 125 9.05 27.55 20.38
C GLU A 125 8.23 26.29 20.74
N ASP A 126 7.40 25.79 19.82
CA ASP A 126 6.53 24.61 19.99
C ASP A 126 7.07 23.31 19.33
N GLY A 127 8.39 23.15 19.29
CA GLY A 127 9.09 21.99 18.70
C GLY A 127 8.37 20.66 18.94
N ALA A 128 7.80 20.11 17.85
CA ALA A 128 7.00 18.88 17.68
C ALA A 128 5.62 19.10 17.02
N SER A 129 5.15 20.36 16.91
CA SER A 129 3.74 20.66 16.57
C SER A 129 3.51 21.38 15.24
N SER A 130 4.46 21.37 14.29
CA SER A 130 4.26 22.07 13.02
C SER A 130 3.07 21.49 12.24
N ALA A 131 2.29 22.34 11.56
CA ALA A 131 1.14 21.92 10.75
C ALA A 131 1.52 20.84 9.71
N HIS A 132 2.76 20.88 9.18
CA HIS A 132 3.35 19.82 8.36
C HIS A 132 3.42 18.47 9.07
N SER A 133 3.94 18.44 10.31
CA SER A 133 4.07 17.18 11.07
C SER A 133 2.72 16.55 11.35
N GLN A 134 1.73 17.36 11.78
CA GLN A 134 0.38 16.86 12.05
C GLN A 134 -0.28 16.32 10.77
N THR A 135 -0.09 17.02 9.66
CA THR A 135 -0.62 16.63 8.36
C THR A 135 -0.03 15.32 7.86
N VAL A 136 1.31 15.17 7.89
CA VAL A 136 1.97 13.93 7.47
C VAL A 136 1.56 12.74 8.34
N LYS A 137 1.35 12.94 9.64
CA LYS A 137 0.82 11.89 10.53
C LYS A 137 -0.59 11.45 10.13
N LYS A 138 -1.46 12.37 9.71
CA LYS A 138 -2.81 12.04 9.21
C LYS A 138 -2.74 11.22 7.92
N TRP A 139 -1.91 11.65 6.96
CA TRP A 139 -1.71 10.90 5.71
C TRP A 139 -1.19 9.48 5.97
N LEU A 140 -0.24 9.33 6.90
CA LEU A 140 0.27 8.02 7.30
C LEU A 140 -0.81 7.15 7.97
N ALA A 141 -1.65 7.73 8.83
CA ALA A 141 -2.76 7.02 9.45
C ALA A 141 -3.77 6.51 8.41
N GLU A 142 -4.02 7.27 7.35
CA GLU A 142 -4.88 6.80 6.24
C GLU A 142 -4.22 5.66 5.45
N CYS A 143 -2.92 5.77 5.15
CA CYS A 143 -2.17 4.67 4.54
C CYS A 143 -2.25 3.38 5.39
N GLU A 144 -2.05 3.51 6.70
CA GLU A 144 -2.18 2.42 7.68
C GLU A 144 -3.58 1.82 7.69
N SER A 145 -4.63 2.66 7.77
CA SER A 145 -6.04 2.22 7.72
C SER A 145 -6.32 1.39 6.47
N SER A 146 -5.86 1.87 5.30
CA SER A 146 -6.04 1.14 4.05
C SER A 146 -5.37 -0.24 4.08
N LEU A 147 -4.24 -0.41 4.77
CA LEU A 147 -3.57 -1.71 4.91
C LEU A 147 -4.31 -2.61 5.89
N VAL A 148 -4.86 -2.05 6.98
CA VAL A 148 -5.69 -2.79 7.94
C VAL A 148 -6.89 -3.40 7.23
N ASP A 149 -7.65 -2.62 6.45
CA ASP A 149 -8.80 -3.14 5.70
C ASP A 149 -8.39 -4.27 4.73
N GLY A 150 -7.23 -4.13 4.11
CA GLY A 150 -6.66 -5.19 3.27
C GLY A 150 -6.32 -6.47 4.01
N ALA A 151 -5.81 -6.35 5.24
CA ALA A 151 -5.46 -7.48 6.08
C ALA A 151 -6.72 -8.16 6.66
N THR A 152 -7.72 -7.39 7.09
CA THR A 152 -8.91 -7.90 7.78
C THR A 152 -9.99 -8.41 6.82
N GLU A 153 -10.29 -7.66 5.76
CA GLU A 153 -11.41 -8.00 4.86
C GLU A 153 -11.01 -8.98 3.77
N ARG A 154 -9.77 -8.84 3.26
CA ARG A 154 -9.27 -9.64 2.13
C ARG A 154 -8.25 -10.70 2.53
N ASN A 155 -7.92 -10.82 3.83
CA ASN A 155 -6.85 -11.69 4.32
C ASN A 155 -5.55 -11.53 3.52
N SER A 156 -5.25 -10.30 3.10
CA SER A 156 -4.10 -10.03 2.23
C SER A 156 -2.81 -10.17 3.03
N VAL A 157 -2.11 -11.29 2.79
CA VAL A 157 -0.79 -11.57 3.38
C VAL A 157 0.20 -10.43 3.12
N GLY A 158 0.15 -9.83 1.93
CA GLY A 158 0.97 -8.66 1.59
C GLY A 158 0.69 -7.44 2.47
N CYS A 159 -0.58 -7.19 2.80
CA CYS A 159 -0.96 -6.10 3.70
C CYS A 159 -0.48 -6.37 5.14
N ILE A 160 -0.58 -7.63 5.60
CA ILE A 160 -0.05 -8.04 6.91
C ILE A 160 1.45 -7.80 6.98
N PHE A 161 2.22 -8.24 5.98
CA PHE A 161 3.67 -8.00 5.96
C PHE A 161 4.02 -6.51 5.90
N ALA A 162 3.27 -5.71 5.16
CA ALA A 162 3.46 -4.26 5.11
C ALA A 162 3.17 -3.59 6.47
N LEU A 163 2.12 -4.01 7.19
CA LEU A 163 1.81 -3.53 8.54
C LEU A 163 2.92 -3.89 9.53
N LYS A 164 3.42 -5.13 9.49
CA LYS A 164 4.54 -5.56 10.32
C LYS A 164 5.82 -4.76 10.03
N ALA A 165 6.19 -4.64 8.76
CA ALA A 165 7.45 -4.01 8.34
C ALA A 165 7.47 -2.49 8.57
N ASN A 166 6.35 -1.80 8.35
CA ASN A 166 6.31 -0.33 8.36
C ASN A 166 5.70 0.26 9.63
N TYR A 167 4.82 -0.47 10.33
CA TYR A 167 4.05 0.03 11.48
C TYR A 167 4.28 -0.79 12.76
N GLY A 168 5.09 -1.86 12.71
CA GLY A 168 5.50 -2.61 13.89
C GLY A 168 4.41 -3.52 14.48
N TYR A 169 3.40 -3.87 13.70
CA TYR A 169 2.38 -4.85 14.13
C TYR A 169 3.05 -6.19 14.44
N THR A 170 2.60 -6.86 15.49
CA THR A 170 3.09 -8.19 15.88
C THR A 170 1.93 -9.09 16.19
N GLU A 171 2.01 -10.36 15.80
CA GLU A 171 1.07 -11.36 16.29
C GLU A 171 1.52 -11.90 17.65
N THR A 172 0.57 -12.15 18.53
CA THR A 172 0.85 -12.93 19.74
C THR A 172 1.02 -14.40 19.33
N PRO A 173 2.17 -15.04 19.62
CA PRO A 173 2.36 -16.44 19.28
C PRO A 173 1.32 -17.28 20.03
N GLN A 174 0.59 -18.12 19.30
CA GLN A 174 -0.26 -19.11 19.95
C GLN A 174 0.64 -20.13 20.65
N ARG A 175 0.48 -20.22 21.98
CA ARG A 175 1.20 -21.20 22.79
C ARG A 175 0.63 -22.57 22.43
N VAL A 176 1.41 -23.40 21.74
CA VAL A 176 1.06 -24.83 21.56
C VAL A 176 1.26 -25.48 22.92
N GLU A 177 0.17 -25.66 23.66
CA GLU A 177 0.18 -26.55 24.82
C GLU A 177 0.24 -27.98 24.29
N ILE A 178 1.39 -28.64 24.46
CA ILE A 178 1.52 -30.07 24.20
C ILE A 178 0.74 -30.79 25.30
N VAL A 179 -0.58 -30.93 25.11
CA VAL A 179 -1.42 -31.75 25.99
C VAL A 179 -1.06 -33.21 25.70
N ASN A 180 -0.27 -33.80 26.60
CA ASN A 180 0.35 -35.13 26.51
C ASN A 180 1.63 -35.17 25.67
N GLY A 181 2.71 -34.59 26.20
CA GLY A 181 4.06 -35.07 25.90
C GLY A 181 4.22 -36.50 26.41
N GLN A 182 3.68 -37.49 25.69
CA GLN A 182 4.08 -38.88 25.92
C GLN A 182 5.60 -38.94 25.70
N GLN A 183 6.30 -39.40 26.73
CA GLN A 183 7.75 -39.64 26.65
C GLN A 183 8.07 -40.42 25.38
N PRO A 184 9.18 -40.12 24.68
CA PRO A 184 9.59 -40.80 23.45
C PRO A 184 9.60 -42.33 23.56
N GLU A 185 9.81 -42.87 24.77
CA GLU A 185 9.79 -44.30 25.08
C GLU A 185 8.42 -44.96 24.89
N GLN A 186 7.32 -44.25 25.17
CA GLN A 186 5.96 -44.78 25.01
C GLN A 186 5.58 -44.95 23.53
N ILE A 187 6.09 -44.08 22.66
CA ILE A 187 5.79 -44.08 21.22
C ILE A 187 6.51 -45.24 20.51
N ALA A 188 7.76 -45.55 20.90
CA ALA A 188 8.52 -46.65 20.31
C ALA A 188 7.88 -48.02 20.62
N ALA A 189 7.43 -48.22 21.87
CA ALA A 189 6.73 -49.44 22.27
C ALA A 189 5.38 -49.61 21.56
N ASP A 190 4.61 -48.51 21.41
CA ASP A 190 3.30 -48.54 20.76
C ASP A 190 3.41 -48.75 19.23
N ILE A 191 4.43 -48.19 18.57
CA ILE A 191 4.75 -48.45 17.16
C ILE A 191 5.17 -49.91 16.94
N ALA A 192 6.02 -50.47 17.82
CA ALA A 192 6.42 -51.87 17.73
C ALA A 192 5.25 -52.84 17.93
N ALA A 193 4.31 -52.52 18.82
CA ALA A 193 3.09 -53.29 19.04
C ALA A 193 2.17 -53.26 17.80
N ARG A 194 2.00 -52.09 17.16
CA ARG A 194 1.20 -51.97 15.92
C ARG A 194 1.81 -52.70 14.74
N HIS A 195 3.15 -52.71 14.61
CA HIS A 195 3.84 -53.48 13.58
C HIS A 195 3.76 -55.00 13.77
N LYS A 196 3.50 -55.50 14.99
CA LYS A 196 3.25 -56.93 15.24
C LYS A 196 1.86 -57.41 14.79
N ILE A 197 0.88 -56.52 14.69
CA ILE A 197 -0.50 -56.88 14.29
C ILE A 197 -0.62 -57.01 12.76
N GLY A 198 0.32 -56.45 11.99
CA GLY A 198 0.29 -56.44 10.52
C GLY A 198 1.04 -57.57 9.80
N GLN A 199 1.69 -58.50 10.52
CA GLN A 199 2.25 -59.71 9.89
C GLN A 199 1.18 -60.80 9.82
N VAL A 200 0.23 -60.61 8.90
CA VAL A 200 -0.65 -61.67 8.43
C VAL A 200 0.23 -62.71 7.73
N GLU A 201 0.16 -63.96 8.17
CA GLU A 201 0.78 -65.12 7.53
C GLU A 201 0.61 -65.03 6.01
N LYS A 202 1.74 -65.09 5.30
CA LYS A 202 1.78 -65.23 3.85
C LYS A 202 1.13 -66.60 3.54
N PRO A 203 0.05 -66.69 2.74
CA PRO A 203 -0.53 -67.98 2.43
C PRO A 203 0.51 -68.81 1.68
N GLU A 204 0.77 -70.03 2.17
CA GLU A 204 1.63 -70.99 1.49
C GLU A 204 1.02 -71.37 0.14
N LEU A 205 1.81 -71.27 -0.93
CA LEU A 205 1.44 -71.81 -2.24
C LEU A 205 1.49 -73.34 -2.13
N PRO A 206 0.44 -74.09 -2.57
CA PRO A 206 0.49 -75.54 -2.55
C PRO A 206 1.60 -76.07 -3.46
N GLU A 207 2.41 -76.97 -2.92
CA GLU A 207 3.49 -77.67 -3.62
C GLU A 207 2.91 -78.75 -4.57
N ASP A 208 3.27 -78.61 -5.84
CA ASP A 208 3.39 -79.58 -6.93
C ASP A 208 2.17 -80.37 -7.49
N LEU A 209 2.11 -80.30 -8.84
CA LEU A 209 1.59 -81.25 -9.84
C LEU A 209 0.07 -81.48 -9.98
#